data_AF-A0A970JD41-F1
#
_entry.id   AF-A0A970JD41-F1
#
_cell.length_a   1.000
_cell.length_b   1.000
_cell.length_c   1.000
_cell.angle_alpha   90.00
_cell.angle_beta   90.00
_cell.angle_gamma   90.00
#
_symmetry.space_group_name_H-M   'P 1'
#
loop_
_entity.id
_entity.type
_entity.pdbx_description
1 polymer ?
#
loop_
_entity_poly.entity_id
_entity_poly.type
_entity_poly.pdbx_seq_one_letter_code
_entity_poly.pdbx_strand_id
1 'polypeptide(L)'
;MAGFDYVGGLVGYCGYSGKIENCYASASLTSDYNLGGLIGTNYSEEIINSFWNIDKAHSKFKSNLTNNEKKGIGYGEQSNSVYSKTSDEMKEQSFVDLLSKYANDTWAEWVIEENVNDGFPILDYNIPNPDKYWIGNAEEAVLNGNTYEIYTPKQLAWVAKEVNSGNDFSGKTIVLMNNLDLSEKYWTPIGKYDSITGDFMWFRGTYDGNNKYISNVKIGKTDALNSDYIYYGLFCSIKDAQIKNLSVINIDFNILYAEIVGGLVGVTDNSTVENCFVSGIINSKYIFYAGSIFGASYTNNNFNNSYAYVDIINANHAGGLGGYLDFSSIIKNSYYSGNIVAKYSIGGIIGLGGASNIDLQNCYFNTSTIFELDGLKLSGSNKSGIGNEQKAKSYGKTFNELKMRNTYQNWDFENIWAIDENINNGLPYLKAQIFLVDIPVQSIALNKTFISIYENESEYLVVVFTPTNASCRDIIWKSMDESIAIVDNYGKVTGVSKGRTIIEATSVDGEFKATCVVEVEEFTDNYTIESISIKQQNGEELNSIPKDSSFIAEISITSVKNTENGGYIIVASYNENDELIDLYYFNINLEKGKNIKIGCLVKNKDGKVKKL
;
A
#
# COMPACT_ATOMS: atom_id res chain seq x y z
N MET A 1 -6.53 -31.69 -25.54
CA MET A 1 -5.49 -32.23 -24.65
C MET A 1 -5.82 -33.68 -24.35
N ALA A 2 -4.83 -34.58 -24.44
CA ALA A 2 -5.02 -36.00 -24.14
C ALA A 2 -4.09 -36.40 -22.99
N GLY A 3 -4.61 -37.06 -21.95
CA GLY A 3 -3.83 -37.45 -20.78
C GLY A 3 -4.41 -38.67 -20.07
N PHE A 4 -3.59 -39.36 -19.29
CA PHE A 4 -3.99 -40.61 -18.63
C PHE A 4 -4.80 -40.39 -17.34
N ASP A 5 -4.43 -39.40 -16.52
CA ASP A 5 -5.11 -39.07 -15.26
C ASP A 5 -5.08 -37.54 -15.00
N TYR A 6 -6.02 -37.04 -14.20
CA TYR A 6 -6.13 -35.63 -13.76
C TYR A 6 -6.20 -34.60 -14.90
N VAL A 7 -7.05 -34.83 -15.90
CA VAL A 7 -7.14 -33.94 -17.06
C VAL A 7 -8.23 -32.89 -16.84
N GLY A 8 -7.82 -31.63 -16.71
CA GLY A 8 -8.72 -30.47 -16.66
C GLY A 8 -8.49 -29.53 -17.85
N GLY A 9 -9.51 -28.74 -18.19
CA GLY A 9 -9.41 -27.76 -19.28
C GLY A 9 -8.49 -26.58 -18.97
N LEU A 10 -8.39 -26.22 -17.69
CA LEU A 10 -7.48 -25.20 -17.17
C LEU A 10 -6.54 -25.78 -16.11
N VAL A 11 -7.06 -26.60 -15.19
CA VAL A 11 -6.31 -27.10 -14.04
C VAL A 11 -6.37 -28.62 -13.99
N GLY A 12 -5.23 -29.31 -14.08
CA GLY A 12 -5.20 -30.77 -13.96
C GLY A 12 -5.52 -31.26 -12.54
N TYR A 13 -4.81 -30.72 -11.55
CA TYR A 13 -4.97 -31.02 -10.13
C TYR A 13 -4.97 -29.74 -9.32
N CYS A 14 -6.02 -29.50 -8.53
CA CYS A 14 -6.12 -28.40 -7.58
C CYS A 14 -6.04 -28.96 -6.15
N GLY A 15 -4.97 -28.64 -5.44
CA GLY A 15 -4.79 -29.04 -4.03
C GLY A 15 -5.56 -28.13 -3.07
N TYR A 16 -5.58 -28.48 -1.78
CA TYR A 16 -6.38 -27.82 -0.74
C TYR A 16 -6.17 -26.30 -0.58
N SER A 17 -5.01 -25.76 -0.95
CA SER A 17 -4.70 -24.32 -0.89
C SER A 17 -4.77 -23.62 -2.26
N GLY A 18 -5.23 -24.31 -3.30
CA GLY A 18 -5.34 -23.73 -4.64
C GLY A 18 -6.58 -22.84 -4.75
N LYS A 19 -6.46 -21.65 -5.33
CA LYS A 19 -7.60 -20.76 -5.60
C LYS A 19 -7.80 -20.63 -7.10
N ILE A 20 -9.05 -20.73 -7.56
CA ILE A 20 -9.42 -20.60 -8.97
C ILE A 20 -10.55 -19.58 -9.08
N GLU A 21 -10.29 -18.45 -9.75
CA GLU A 21 -11.27 -17.38 -9.86
C GLU A 21 -11.34 -16.74 -11.24
N ASN A 22 -12.56 -16.42 -11.69
CA ASN A 22 -12.85 -15.59 -12.88
C ASN A 22 -12.12 -16.02 -14.16
N CYS A 23 -12.05 -17.33 -14.37
CA CYS A 23 -11.35 -17.94 -15.49
C CYS A 23 -12.26 -18.85 -16.31
N TYR A 24 -11.81 -19.23 -17.50
CA TYR A 24 -12.53 -20.20 -18.31
C TYR A 24 -11.63 -21.19 -19.04
N ALA A 25 -12.20 -22.32 -19.45
CA ALA A 25 -11.58 -23.29 -20.35
C ALA A 25 -12.43 -23.52 -21.61
N SER A 26 -11.80 -23.48 -22.79
CA SER A 26 -12.44 -23.68 -24.10
C SER A 26 -11.89 -24.85 -24.91
N ALA A 27 -10.88 -25.57 -24.40
CA ALA A 27 -10.22 -26.64 -25.13
C ALA A 27 -11.03 -27.94 -25.17
N SER A 28 -10.90 -28.72 -26.25
CA SER A 28 -11.37 -30.10 -26.30
C SER A 28 -10.43 -31.03 -25.54
N LEU A 29 -10.97 -31.88 -24.68
CA LEU A 29 -10.21 -32.75 -23.77
C LEU A 29 -10.57 -34.22 -23.92
N THR A 30 -9.59 -35.09 -23.76
CA THR A 30 -9.76 -36.55 -23.71
C THR A 30 -8.94 -37.14 -22.57
N SER A 31 -9.54 -38.04 -21.79
CA SER A 31 -8.84 -38.82 -20.78
C SER A 31 -9.59 -40.11 -20.47
N ASP A 32 -8.86 -41.08 -19.93
CA ASP A 32 -9.40 -42.35 -19.44
C ASP A 32 -9.89 -42.24 -17.99
N TYR A 33 -9.38 -41.28 -17.20
CA TYR A 33 -9.72 -41.08 -15.78
C TYR A 33 -9.82 -39.59 -15.39
N ASN A 34 -10.67 -39.26 -14.41
CA ASN A 34 -10.75 -37.95 -13.74
C ASN A 34 -10.75 -36.73 -14.68
N LEU A 35 -11.59 -36.77 -15.73
CA LEU A 35 -11.72 -35.69 -16.71
C LEU A 35 -12.75 -34.65 -16.26
N GLY A 36 -12.34 -33.38 -16.14
CA GLY A 36 -13.27 -32.27 -15.96
C GLY A 36 -13.09 -31.15 -16.97
N GLY A 37 -14.20 -30.47 -17.29
CA GLY A 37 -14.22 -29.40 -18.27
C GLY A 37 -13.35 -28.18 -17.91
N LEU A 38 -13.22 -27.88 -16.62
CA LEU A 38 -12.33 -26.85 -16.08
C LEU A 38 -11.19 -27.47 -15.27
N ILE A 39 -11.52 -28.39 -14.35
CA ILE A 39 -10.58 -28.98 -13.38
C ILE A 39 -10.60 -30.51 -13.48
N GLY A 40 -9.45 -31.17 -13.56
CA GLY A 40 -9.35 -32.63 -13.55
C GLY A 40 -9.71 -33.20 -12.17
N THR A 41 -8.86 -32.98 -11.17
CA THR A 41 -9.10 -33.31 -9.77
C THR A 41 -9.08 -32.07 -8.89
N ASN A 42 -10.05 -31.95 -7.98
CA ASN A 42 -10.17 -30.83 -7.06
C ASN A 42 -10.23 -31.28 -5.59
N TYR A 43 -9.43 -30.63 -4.76
CA TYR A 43 -9.52 -30.69 -3.30
C TYR A 43 -9.61 -29.30 -2.67
N SER A 44 -9.82 -28.26 -3.49
CA SER A 44 -10.00 -26.89 -3.01
C SER A 44 -11.46 -26.53 -2.87
N GLU A 45 -11.79 -25.80 -1.80
CA GLU A 45 -13.10 -25.18 -1.61
C GLU A 45 -13.17 -23.75 -2.22
N GLU A 46 -12.05 -23.17 -2.64
CA GLU A 46 -11.93 -21.77 -3.09
C GLU A 46 -12.02 -21.61 -4.63
N ILE A 47 -13.15 -22.05 -5.20
CA ILE A 47 -13.46 -21.81 -6.61
C ILE A 47 -14.55 -20.75 -6.74
N ILE A 48 -14.32 -19.74 -7.58
CA ILE A 48 -15.19 -18.56 -7.71
C ILE A 48 -15.42 -18.24 -9.19
N ASN A 49 -16.69 -18.13 -9.61
CA ASN A 49 -17.10 -17.59 -10.91
C ASN A 49 -16.27 -18.08 -12.11
N SER A 50 -16.15 -19.39 -12.29
CA SER A 50 -15.30 -19.99 -13.31
C SER A 50 -16.08 -20.85 -14.29
N PHE A 51 -15.63 -20.94 -15.54
CA PHE A 51 -16.46 -21.41 -16.65
C PHE A 51 -15.77 -22.47 -17.52
N TRP A 52 -16.54 -23.35 -18.15
CA TRP A 52 -15.99 -24.31 -19.12
C TRP A 52 -16.90 -24.52 -20.32
N ASN A 53 -16.30 -24.80 -21.48
CA ASN A 53 -17.02 -24.95 -22.73
C ASN A 53 -17.63 -26.35 -22.86
N ILE A 54 -18.97 -26.41 -22.87
CA ILE A 54 -19.71 -27.67 -22.95
C ILE A 54 -19.73 -28.29 -24.36
N ASP A 55 -19.60 -27.49 -25.41
CA ASP A 55 -19.59 -28.00 -26.80
C ASP A 55 -18.32 -28.79 -27.11
N LYS A 56 -17.25 -28.45 -26.39
CA LYS A 56 -15.94 -29.08 -26.50
C LYS A 56 -15.78 -30.28 -25.56
N ALA A 57 -16.81 -30.62 -24.80
CA ALA A 57 -16.87 -31.83 -23.99
C ALA A 57 -16.86 -33.11 -24.87
N HIS A 58 -16.06 -34.10 -24.48
CA HIS A 58 -15.87 -35.32 -25.27
C HIS A 58 -17.17 -36.13 -25.45
N SER A 59 -17.34 -36.74 -26.62
CA SER A 59 -18.56 -37.47 -27.03
C SER A 59 -18.92 -38.67 -26.13
N LYS A 60 -17.94 -39.28 -25.44
CA LYS A 60 -18.19 -40.33 -24.42
C LYS A 60 -19.09 -39.86 -23.26
N PHE A 61 -19.26 -38.55 -23.06
CA PHE A 61 -20.09 -37.99 -21.98
C PHE A 61 -21.54 -37.72 -22.38
N LYS A 62 -21.89 -37.73 -23.67
CA LYS A 62 -23.25 -37.38 -24.14
C LYS A 62 -24.30 -38.46 -23.85
N SER A 63 -23.90 -39.72 -23.64
CA SER A 63 -24.85 -40.84 -23.46
C SER A 63 -25.18 -41.19 -22.00
N ASN A 64 -24.40 -40.73 -21.00
CA ASN A 64 -24.51 -41.15 -19.60
C ASN A 64 -24.56 -39.95 -18.63
N LEU A 65 -25.50 -39.02 -18.82
CA LEU A 65 -25.77 -37.94 -17.87
C LEU A 65 -27.06 -38.26 -17.09
N THR A 66 -26.92 -38.70 -15.85
CA THR A 66 -27.99 -38.60 -14.84
C THR A 66 -27.78 -37.35 -13.99
N ASN A 67 -28.89 -36.79 -13.51
CA ASN A 67 -29.12 -35.36 -13.22
C ASN A 67 -28.29 -34.65 -12.12
N ASN A 68 -27.16 -35.17 -11.62
CA ASN A 68 -26.53 -34.58 -10.41
C ASN A 68 -24.98 -34.42 -10.39
N GLU A 69 -24.24 -34.49 -11.50
CA GLU A 69 -22.78 -34.32 -11.48
C GLU A 69 -22.30 -33.23 -12.46
N LYS A 70 -21.84 -32.08 -11.94
CA LYS A 70 -21.36 -30.94 -12.73
C LYS A 70 -19.96 -31.24 -13.30
N LYS A 71 -19.88 -31.76 -14.53
CA LYS A 71 -18.63 -32.16 -15.24
C LYS A 71 -17.67 -31.01 -15.63
N GLY A 72 -17.70 -29.90 -14.89
CA GLY A 72 -16.61 -28.92 -14.85
C GLY A 72 -15.44 -29.40 -13.98
N ILE A 73 -15.70 -30.27 -13.00
CA ILE A 73 -14.68 -30.92 -12.15
C ILE A 73 -14.76 -32.43 -12.36
N GLY A 74 -13.63 -33.09 -12.63
CA GLY A 74 -13.58 -34.51 -12.97
C GLY A 74 -13.64 -35.45 -11.77
N TYR A 75 -12.91 -35.16 -10.70
CA TYR A 75 -12.86 -35.93 -9.47
C TYR A 75 -12.59 -35.05 -8.25
N GLY A 76 -13.03 -35.49 -7.07
CA GLY A 76 -12.89 -34.74 -5.82
C GLY A 76 -14.04 -33.76 -5.56
N GLU A 77 -13.77 -32.72 -4.75
CA GLU A 77 -14.78 -31.80 -4.22
C GLU A 77 -15.42 -30.98 -5.33
N GLN A 78 -16.76 -30.95 -5.34
CA GLN A 78 -17.54 -30.25 -6.36
C GLN A 78 -17.85 -28.81 -5.91
N SER A 79 -17.82 -27.86 -6.85
CA SER A 79 -18.12 -26.45 -6.56
C SER A 79 -19.33 -25.94 -7.33
N ASN A 80 -20.17 -25.13 -6.65
CA ASN A 80 -21.28 -24.44 -7.28
C ASN A 80 -20.86 -23.23 -8.12
N SER A 81 -19.60 -22.81 -8.01
CA SER A 81 -19.01 -21.70 -8.74
C SER A 81 -18.38 -22.09 -10.08
N VAL A 82 -18.57 -23.34 -10.51
CA VAL A 82 -18.13 -23.83 -11.83
C VAL A 82 -19.33 -23.99 -12.75
N TYR A 83 -19.36 -23.23 -13.83
CA TYR A 83 -20.49 -23.12 -14.75
C TYR A 83 -20.12 -23.58 -16.16
N SER A 84 -21.03 -24.27 -16.83
CA SER A 84 -20.88 -24.61 -18.24
C SER A 84 -21.45 -23.50 -19.14
N LYS A 85 -20.78 -23.21 -20.26
CA LYS A 85 -21.27 -22.33 -21.33
C LYS A 85 -21.02 -22.95 -22.70
N THR A 86 -21.86 -22.64 -23.67
CA THR A 86 -21.62 -22.99 -25.09
C THR A 86 -20.54 -22.10 -25.69
N SER A 87 -19.99 -22.49 -26.83
CA SER A 87 -19.01 -21.72 -27.57
C SER A 87 -19.57 -20.37 -28.01
N ASP A 88 -20.84 -20.32 -28.43
CA ASP A 88 -21.48 -19.08 -28.87
C ASP A 88 -21.68 -18.13 -27.69
N GLU A 89 -22.21 -18.60 -26.55
CA GLU A 89 -22.34 -17.79 -25.34
C GLU A 89 -20.99 -17.24 -24.85
N MET A 90 -19.92 -18.04 -24.95
CA MET A 90 -18.58 -17.62 -24.53
C MET A 90 -17.97 -16.55 -25.44
N LYS A 91 -18.50 -16.33 -26.65
CA LYS A 91 -18.01 -15.31 -27.60
C LYS A 91 -18.84 -14.03 -27.58
N GLU A 92 -19.79 -13.91 -26.66
CA GLU A 92 -20.63 -12.72 -26.49
C GLU A 92 -20.08 -11.76 -25.43
N GLN A 93 -20.34 -10.47 -25.60
CA GLN A 93 -19.96 -9.43 -24.63
C GLN A 93 -20.53 -9.70 -23.23
N SER A 94 -21.73 -10.28 -23.14
CA SER A 94 -22.32 -10.67 -21.84
C SER A 94 -21.50 -11.70 -21.08
N PHE A 95 -20.66 -12.50 -21.76
CA PHE A 95 -19.74 -13.42 -21.10
C PHE A 95 -18.47 -12.73 -20.59
N VAL A 96 -17.98 -11.71 -21.30
CA VAL A 96 -16.94 -10.80 -20.80
C VAL A 96 -17.42 -10.13 -19.51
N ASP A 97 -18.65 -9.61 -19.49
CA ASP A 97 -19.24 -8.97 -18.31
C ASP A 97 -19.34 -9.94 -17.12
N LEU A 98 -19.61 -11.22 -17.38
CA LEU A 98 -19.63 -12.27 -16.37
C LEU A 98 -18.24 -12.56 -15.81
N LEU A 99 -17.22 -12.67 -16.66
CA LEU A 99 -15.83 -12.88 -16.24
C LEU A 99 -15.31 -11.68 -15.43
N SER A 100 -15.74 -10.47 -15.78
CA SER A 100 -15.35 -9.23 -15.12
C SER A 100 -16.21 -8.89 -13.89
N LYS A 101 -17.25 -9.67 -13.58
CA LYS A 101 -18.23 -9.37 -12.50
C LYS A 101 -17.61 -9.22 -11.11
N TYR A 102 -16.58 -10.02 -10.82
CA TYR A 102 -15.82 -9.97 -9.57
C TYR A 102 -14.39 -9.49 -9.81
N ALA A 103 -14.12 -8.91 -10.98
CA ALA A 103 -12.86 -8.25 -11.22
C ALA A 103 -12.72 -7.11 -10.21
N ASN A 104 -11.58 -7.10 -9.53
CA ASN A 104 -11.17 -5.93 -8.78
C ASN A 104 -10.36 -5.04 -9.72
N ASP A 105 -10.18 -3.80 -9.30
CA ASP A 105 -9.47 -2.78 -10.07
C ASP A 105 -8.00 -3.14 -10.37
N THR A 106 -7.47 -4.28 -9.90
CA THR A 106 -6.09 -4.75 -10.09
C THR A 106 -5.99 -6.04 -10.90
N TRP A 107 -6.97 -6.34 -11.74
CA TRP A 107 -6.91 -7.44 -12.70
C TRP A 107 -6.94 -6.91 -14.13
N ALA A 108 -6.18 -7.56 -15.01
CA ALA A 108 -6.33 -7.43 -16.45
C ALA A 108 -7.80 -7.65 -16.86
N GLU A 109 -8.29 -6.80 -17.76
CA GLU A 109 -9.69 -6.83 -18.18
C GLU A 109 -9.89 -7.92 -19.24
N TRP A 110 -11.01 -8.64 -19.14
CA TRP A 110 -11.44 -9.52 -20.23
C TRP A 110 -11.99 -8.66 -21.36
N VAL A 111 -11.55 -8.92 -22.59
CA VAL A 111 -12.05 -8.25 -23.81
C VAL A 111 -12.27 -9.26 -24.93
N ILE A 112 -13.10 -8.91 -25.91
CA ILE A 112 -13.23 -9.65 -27.18
C ILE A 112 -12.60 -8.80 -28.29
N GLU A 113 -11.63 -9.36 -28.98
CA GLU A 113 -11.04 -8.77 -30.18
C GLU A 113 -11.43 -9.60 -31.41
N GLU A 114 -11.94 -8.91 -32.44
CA GLU A 114 -12.37 -9.56 -33.68
C GLU A 114 -11.18 -10.27 -34.35
N ASN A 115 -11.32 -11.57 -34.62
CA ASN A 115 -10.28 -12.45 -35.21
C ASN A 115 -9.11 -12.84 -34.29
N VAL A 116 -9.14 -12.51 -32.99
CA VAL A 116 -8.16 -13.01 -32.01
C VAL A 116 -8.78 -14.14 -31.19
N ASN A 117 -7.98 -15.17 -30.86
CA ASN A 117 -8.41 -16.31 -30.03
C ASN A 117 -9.74 -16.94 -30.48
N ASP A 118 -10.00 -17.00 -31.79
CA ASP A 118 -11.27 -17.49 -32.36
C ASP A 118 -12.52 -16.76 -31.81
N GLY A 119 -12.38 -15.49 -31.41
CA GLY A 119 -13.46 -14.68 -30.83
C GLY A 119 -13.78 -14.98 -29.36
N PHE A 120 -13.03 -15.88 -28.70
CA PHE A 120 -13.15 -16.07 -27.26
C PHE A 120 -12.41 -14.95 -26.50
N PRO A 121 -12.89 -14.55 -25.31
CA PRO A 121 -12.28 -13.48 -24.53
C PRO A 121 -10.80 -13.71 -24.25
N ILE A 122 -10.02 -12.65 -24.33
CA ILE A 122 -8.62 -12.59 -23.95
C ILE A 122 -8.45 -11.64 -22.77
N LEU A 123 -7.38 -11.83 -22.00
CA LEU A 123 -6.95 -10.83 -21.03
C LEU A 123 -6.14 -9.76 -21.77
N ASP A 124 -6.60 -8.52 -21.70
CA ASP A 124 -5.85 -7.38 -22.19
C ASP A 124 -5.00 -6.79 -21.06
N TYR A 125 -3.68 -6.99 -21.18
CA TYR A 125 -2.68 -6.49 -20.25
C TYR A 125 -2.14 -5.10 -20.63
N ASN A 126 -2.49 -4.58 -21.81
CA ASN A 126 -1.83 -3.42 -22.42
C ASN A 126 -2.63 -2.12 -22.33
N ILE A 127 -3.82 -2.11 -21.73
CA ILE A 127 -4.65 -0.91 -21.66
C ILE A 127 -5.07 -0.64 -20.21
N PRO A 128 -4.39 0.25 -19.46
CA PRO A 128 -5.13 1.07 -18.51
C PRO A 128 -6.09 1.89 -19.36
N ASN A 129 -7.40 1.65 -19.25
CA ASN A 129 -8.42 2.41 -19.96
C ASN A 129 -8.04 3.91 -19.92
N PRO A 130 -7.70 4.54 -21.06
CA PRO A 130 -7.16 5.89 -21.08
C PRO A 130 -8.11 6.93 -20.48
N ASP A 131 -9.40 6.61 -20.38
CA ASP A 131 -10.40 7.44 -19.72
C ASP A 131 -10.32 7.41 -18.17
N LYS A 132 -9.73 6.36 -17.59
CA LYS A 132 -9.49 6.25 -16.13
C LYS A 132 -8.31 7.12 -15.66
N TYR A 133 -7.40 7.49 -16.57
CA TYR A 133 -6.18 8.23 -16.25
C TYR A 133 -6.14 9.60 -16.92
N TRP A 134 -5.54 10.57 -16.23
CA TRP A 134 -5.32 11.90 -16.80
C TRP A 134 -4.44 11.86 -18.06
N ILE A 135 -3.43 10.98 -18.09
CA ILE A 135 -2.45 10.91 -19.20
C ILE A 135 -3.10 10.55 -20.56
N GLY A 136 -4.18 9.75 -20.55
CA GLY A 136 -4.94 9.42 -21.75
C GLY A 136 -5.79 10.58 -22.27
N ASN A 137 -6.00 11.60 -21.46
CA ASN A 137 -6.81 12.79 -21.72
C ASN A 137 -5.98 14.08 -21.84
N ALA A 138 -4.67 13.93 -22.08
CA ALA A 138 -3.72 15.02 -22.13
C ALA A 138 -4.03 16.05 -23.25
N GLU A 139 -3.85 17.33 -22.94
CA GLU A 139 -3.99 18.47 -23.85
C GLU A 139 -2.73 19.31 -23.79
N GLU A 140 -2.20 19.77 -24.92
CA GLU A 140 -0.95 20.53 -24.95
C GLU A 140 -1.02 21.81 -24.11
N ALA A 141 0.06 22.11 -23.38
CA ALA A 141 0.17 23.32 -22.58
C ALA A 141 0.38 24.56 -23.47
N VAL A 142 0.03 25.75 -22.96
CA VAL A 142 0.22 26.99 -23.70
C VAL A 142 1.69 27.41 -23.62
N LEU A 143 2.39 27.40 -24.75
CA LEU A 143 3.79 27.82 -24.82
C LEU A 143 3.90 29.34 -25.03
N ASN A 144 4.60 30.01 -24.10
CA ASN A 144 4.92 31.43 -24.13
C ASN A 144 6.45 31.61 -23.96
N GLY A 145 7.16 31.74 -25.08
CA GLY A 145 8.63 31.81 -25.09
C GLY A 145 9.27 30.50 -24.63
N ASN A 146 9.90 30.49 -23.46
CA ASN A 146 10.48 29.28 -22.83
C ASN A 146 9.62 28.69 -21.71
N THR A 147 8.42 29.24 -21.53
CA THR A 147 7.51 28.88 -20.44
C THR A 147 6.28 28.16 -20.98
N TYR A 148 5.95 26.99 -20.42
CA TYR A 148 4.66 26.32 -20.61
C TYR A 148 3.73 26.71 -19.47
N GLU A 149 2.61 27.34 -19.80
CA GLU A 149 1.57 27.76 -18.87
C GLU A 149 0.49 26.68 -18.74
N ILE A 150 0.18 26.29 -17.50
CA ILE A 150 -0.77 25.21 -17.17
C ILE A 150 -2.00 25.80 -16.50
N TYR A 151 -3.15 25.67 -17.16
CA TYR A 151 -4.44 26.17 -16.69
C TYR A 151 -5.38 25.04 -16.24
N THR A 152 -5.19 23.82 -16.74
CA THR A 152 -6.11 22.69 -16.53
C THR A 152 -5.38 21.38 -16.15
N PRO A 153 -6.08 20.42 -15.53
CA PRO A 153 -5.57 19.06 -15.30
C PRO A 153 -5.05 18.36 -16.56
N LYS A 154 -5.72 18.54 -17.70
CA LYS A 154 -5.33 17.93 -18.98
C LYS A 154 -3.97 18.47 -19.47
N GLN A 155 -3.70 19.75 -19.24
CA GLN A 155 -2.42 20.37 -19.57
C GLN A 155 -1.30 19.89 -18.67
N LEU A 156 -1.57 19.68 -17.37
CA LEU A 156 -0.61 19.04 -16.48
C LEU A 156 -0.33 17.58 -16.91
N ALA A 157 -1.36 16.85 -17.32
CA ALA A 157 -1.22 15.48 -17.80
C ALA A 157 -0.38 15.38 -19.08
N TRP A 158 -0.43 16.39 -19.95
CA TRP A 158 0.45 16.49 -21.11
C TRP A 158 1.93 16.59 -20.71
N VAL A 159 2.27 17.32 -19.65
CA VAL A 159 3.64 17.33 -19.12
C VAL A 159 4.11 15.93 -18.74
N ALA A 160 3.27 15.16 -18.03
CA ALA A 160 3.59 13.78 -17.69
C ALA A 160 3.81 12.91 -18.94
N LYS A 161 2.94 13.07 -19.95
CA LYS A 161 3.04 12.37 -21.24
C LYS A 161 4.35 12.67 -21.96
N GLU A 162 4.74 13.94 -22.03
CA GLU A 162 5.97 14.39 -22.68
C GLU A 162 7.22 13.84 -22.00
N VAL A 163 7.32 13.98 -20.67
CA VAL A 163 8.46 13.44 -19.90
C VAL A 163 8.53 11.93 -20.04
N ASN A 164 7.40 11.22 -19.93
CA ASN A 164 7.35 9.77 -20.06
C ASN A 164 7.69 9.27 -21.47
N SER A 165 7.69 10.16 -22.47
CA SER A 165 8.08 9.91 -23.86
C SER A 165 9.50 10.39 -24.19
N GLY A 166 10.25 10.91 -23.20
CA GLY A 166 11.65 11.31 -23.32
C GLY A 166 11.92 12.81 -23.50
N ASN A 167 10.88 13.67 -23.48
CA ASN A 167 11.05 15.12 -23.48
C ASN A 167 11.25 15.62 -22.03
N ASP A 168 12.50 15.88 -21.65
CA ASP A 168 12.88 16.14 -20.27
C ASP A 168 12.67 17.60 -19.78
N PHE A 169 12.26 18.51 -20.67
CA PHE A 169 12.09 19.95 -20.40
C PHE A 169 13.35 20.70 -19.91
N SER A 170 14.56 20.19 -20.20
CA SER A 170 15.81 20.88 -19.86
C SER A 170 15.81 22.33 -20.36
N GLY A 171 16.05 23.28 -19.45
CA GLY A 171 16.08 24.72 -19.76
C GLY A 171 14.71 25.36 -20.05
N LYS A 172 13.61 24.63 -19.83
CA LYS A 172 12.24 25.13 -19.92
C LYS A 172 11.64 25.36 -18.53
N THR A 173 10.64 26.23 -18.48
CA THR A 173 9.86 26.48 -17.26
C THR A 173 8.42 26.02 -17.48
N ILE A 174 7.83 25.36 -16.50
CA ILE A 174 6.42 25.01 -16.43
C ILE A 174 5.84 25.82 -15.28
N VAL A 175 4.75 26.55 -15.52
CA VAL A 175 4.14 27.45 -14.52
C VAL A 175 2.66 27.15 -14.39
N LEU A 176 2.20 26.95 -13.15
CA LEU A 176 0.76 26.87 -12.88
C LEU A 176 0.13 28.27 -12.93
N MET A 177 -0.95 28.39 -13.69
CA MET A 177 -1.75 29.60 -13.78
C MET A 177 -3.00 29.53 -12.90
N ASN A 178 -3.49 28.31 -12.66
CA ASN A 178 -4.66 28.02 -11.82
C ASN A 178 -4.33 26.97 -10.75
N ASN A 179 -5.16 26.94 -9.71
CA ASN A 179 -5.24 25.76 -8.85
C ASN A 179 -5.89 24.63 -9.65
N LEU A 180 -5.41 23.40 -9.45
CA LEU A 180 -5.88 22.22 -10.18
C LEU A 180 -6.51 21.22 -9.23
N ASP A 181 -7.62 20.62 -9.63
CA ASP A 181 -8.25 19.48 -8.96
C ASP A 181 -8.13 18.26 -9.87
N LEU A 182 -7.48 17.20 -9.39
CA LEU A 182 -7.26 15.95 -10.11
C LEU A 182 -8.24 14.85 -9.70
N SER A 183 -9.27 15.15 -8.90
CA SER A 183 -10.17 14.17 -8.28
C SER A 183 -10.89 13.22 -9.24
N GLU A 184 -11.09 13.63 -10.50
CA GLU A 184 -11.84 12.88 -11.51
C GLU A 184 -11.17 11.59 -11.97
N LYS A 185 -9.83 11.52 -11.97
CA LYS A 185 -9.06 10.44 -12.62
C LYS A 185 -7.79 10.12 -11.85
N TYR A 186 -7.24 8.94 -12.11
CA TYR A 186 -5.94 8.57 -11.56
C TYR A 186 -4.81 9.36 -12.21
N TRP A 187 -3.82 9.68 -11.38
CA TRP A 187 -2.62 10.38 -11.80
C TRP A 187 -1.56 9.40 -12.30
N THR A 188 -0.95 9.74 -13.44
CA THR A 188 0.27 9.10 -13.91
C THR A 188 1.43 10.02 -13.56
N PRO A 189 2.44 9.56 -12.80
CA PRO A 189 3.58 10.37 -12.41
C PRO A 189 4.29 11.05 -13.60
N ILE A 190 4.82 12.25 -13.36
CA ILE A 190 5.72 12.93 -14.30
C ILE A 190 7.09 12.28 -14.19
N GLY A 191 7.54 11.65 -15.27
CA GLY A 191 8.70 10.77 -15.27
C GLY A 191 8.31 9.32 -15.00
N LYS A 192 9.24 8.42 -15.34
CA LYS A 192 9.11 6.99 -15.09
C LYS A 192 10.48 6.36 -14.93
N TYR A 193 10.50 5.20 -14.30
CA TYR A 193 11.61 4.26 -14.44
C TYR A 193 11.23 3.26 -15.52
N ASP A 194 12.18 2.87 -16.36
CA ASP A 194 12.00 1.81 -17.32
C ASP A 194 12.77 0.60 -16.82
N SER A 195 12.02 -0.43 -16.38
CA SER A 195 12.59 -1.63 -15.78
C SER A 195 13.39 -2.48 -16.77
N ILE A 196 13.14 -2.31 -18.08
CA ILE A 196 13.81 -3.05 -19.15
C ILE A 196 15.16 -2.42 -19.45
N THR A 197 15.21 -1.09 -19.57
CA THR A 197 16.45 -0.37 -19.86
C THR A 197 17.27 -0.07 -18.61
N GLY A 198 16.63 -0.04 -17.44
CA GLY A 198 17.24 0.36 -16.17
C GLY A 198 17.42 1.88 -16.03
N ASP A 199 16.78 2.66 -16.90
CA ASP A 199 16.94 4.11 -16.98
C ASP A 199 15.69 4.85 -16.51
N PHE A 200 15.89 6.08 -16.02
CA PHE A 200 14.82 7.00 -15.68
C PHE A 200 14.54 7.98 -16.82
N MET A 201 13.27 8.21 -17.10
CA MET A 201 12.79 9.39 -17.81
C MET A 201 12.69 10.54 -16.81
N TRP A 202 13.70 11.39 -16.78
CA TRP A 202 13.83 12.48 -15.82
C TRP A 202 13.07 13.72 -16.26
N PHE A 203 12.42 14.41 -15.32
CA PHE A 203 12.11 15.83 -15.50
C PHE A 203 13.33 16.68 -15.11
N ARG A 204 13.76 17.58 -15.99
CA ARG A 204 14.96 18.45 -15.86
C ARG A 204 14.68 19.94 -16.01
N GLY A 205 13.41 20.33 -16.01
CA GLY A 205 12.99 21.72 -16.11
C GLY A 205 12.86 22.43 -14.76
N THR A 206 12.37 23.66 -14.82
CA THR A 206 11.83 24.37 -13.65
C THR A 206 10.32 24.20 -13.62
N TYR A 207 9.77 23.68 -12.53
CA TYR A 207 8.34 23.67 -12.26
C TYR A 207 8.03 24.70 -11.16
N ASP A 208 7.39 25.80 -11.53
CA ASP A 208 6.93 26.84 -10.61
C ASP A 208 5.42 26.69 -10.39
N GLY A 209 5.04 26.29 -9.19
CA GLY A 209 3.65 26.25 -8.77
C GLY A 209 3.01 27.63 -8.72
N ASN A 210 3.78 28.73 -8.76
CA ASN A 210 3.28 30.10 -8.73
C ASN A 210 2.33 30.34 -7.54
N ASN A 211 2.65 29.70 -6.42
CA ASN A 211 1.87 29.62 -5.19
C ASN A 211 0.48 28.99 -5.33
N LYS A 212 0.20 28.33 -6.45
CA LYS A 212 -1.01 27.54 -6.67
C LYS A 212 -0.89 26.17 -6.04
N TYR A 213 -2.03 25.50 -5.94
CA TYR A 213 -2.10 24.12 -5.48
C TYR A 213 -2.60 23.16 -6.55
N ILE A 214 -2.17 21.91 -6.43
CA ILE A 214 -2.77 20.73 -7.07
C ILE A 214 -3.43 19.93 -5.97
N SER A 215 -4.68 19.52 -6.17
CA SER A 215 -5.46 18.81 -5.16
C SER A 215 -5.95 17.45 -5.64
N ASN A 216 -6.20 16.54 -4.69
CA ASN A 216 -6.85 15.25 -4.91
C ASN A 216 -6.08 14.33 -5.87
N VAL A 217 -4.74 14.31 -5.72
CA VAL A 217 -3.87 13.45 -6.54
C VAL A 217 -4.02 12.00 -6.07
N LYS A 218 -4.62 11.16 -6.91
CA LYS A 218 -4.82 9.74 -6.63
C LYS A 218 -3.83 8.90 -7.42
N ILE A 219 -3.03 8.09 -6.73
CA ILE A 219 -2.15 7.09 -7.35
C ILE A 219 -2.51 5.74 -6.74
N GLY A 220 -2.93 4.77 -7.55
CA GLY A 220 -3.30 3.46 -7.04
C GLY A 220 -4.38 2.74 -7.83
N LYS A 221 -4.38 1.40 -7.72
CA LYS A 221 -5.32 0.42 -8.30
C LYS A 221 -5.57 0.46 -9.83
N THR A 222 -4.52 0.16 -10.61
CA THR A 222 -4.52 -0.98 -11.57
C THR A 222 -3.16 -1.67 -11.55
N ASP A 223 -3.19 -2.97 -11.80
CA ASP A 223 -2.11 -3.91 -12.06
C ASP A 223 -0.69 -3.33 -12.21
N ALA A 224 0.15 -3.61 -11.22
CA ALA A 224 1.57 -3.84 -11.45
C ALA A 224 1.79 -5.14 -12.27
N LEU A 225 1.10 -5.30 -13.40
CA LEU A 225 1.48 -6.20 -14.47
C LEU A 225 2.25 -5.49 -15.59
N ASN A 226 2.35 -4.16 -15.54
CA ASN A 226 3.51 -3.47 -16.10
C ASN A 226 4.46 -3.10 -14.95
N SER A 227 5.48 -3.93 -14.80
CA SER A 227 6.61 -3.86 -13.86
C SER A 227 7.47 -2.59 -13.92
N ASP A 228 6.97 -1.50 -14.53
CA ASP A 228 7.78 -0.33 -14.85
C ASP A 228 7.77 0.74 -13.75
N TYR A 229 6.76 0.76 -12.87
CA TYR A 229 6.68 1.79 -11.82
C TYR A 229 6.86 1.19 -10.42
N ILE A 230 8.07 1.31 -9.89
CA ILE A 230 8.39 1.05 -8.47
C ILE A 230 8.67 2.34 -7.68
N TYR A 231 8.70 3.48 -8.37
CA TYR A 231 8.93 4.82 -7.81
C TYR A 231 7.70 5.70 -8.06
N TYR A 232 7.19 6.37 -7.02
CA TYR A 232 5.93 7.13 -7.09
C TYR A 232 6.00 8.51 -6.46
N GLY A 233 5.21 9.42 -7.03
CA GLY A 233 4.95 10.79 -6.56
C GLY A 233 4.16 11.57 -7.61
N LEU A 234 3.86 12.85 -7.35
CA LEU A 234 3.37 13.74 -8.43
C LEU A 234 4.40 13.71 -9.59
N PHE A 235 5.68 13.78 -9.23
CA PHE A 235 6.81 13.43 -10.07
C PHE A 235 7.34 12.05 -9.65
N CYS A 236 7.58 11.17 -10.61
CA CYS A 236 8.34 9.94 -10.36
C CYS A 236 9.80 10.29 -10.08
N SER A 237 10.40 11.11 -10.93
CA SER A 237 11.84 11.35 -10.94
C SER A 237 12.19 12.74 -11.47
N ILE A 238 13.07 13.45 -10.76
CA ILE A 238 13.62 14.74 -11.18
C ILE A 238 15.14 14.73 -11.15
N LYS A 239 15.76 15.41 -12.10
CA LYS A 239 17.22 15.55 -12.18
C LYS A 239 17.62 16.92 -12.72
N ASP A 240 18.63 17.56 -12.13
CA ASP A 240 19.05 18.91 -12.56
C ASP A 240 17.88 19.92 -12.60
N ALA A 241 16.85 19.69 -11.76
CA ALA A 241 15.55 20.33 -11.84
C ALA A 241 15.28 21.24 -10.63
N GLN A 242 14.28 22.11 -10.78
CA GLN A 242 13.79 22.96 -9.69
C GLN A 242 12.28 22.84 -9.58
N ILE A 243 11.78 22.42 -8.42
CA ILE A 243 10.34 22.43 -8.09
C ILE A 243 10.14 23.48 -7.01
N LYS A 244 9.28 24.49 -7.24
CA LYS A 244 9.10 25.57 -6.28
C LYS A 244 7.67 26.09 -6.19
N ASN A 245 7.36 26.68 -5.04
CA ASN A 245 6.11 27.42 -4.78
C ASN A 245 4.84 26.62 -5.08
N LEU A 246 4.84 25.32 -4.76
CA LEU A 246 3.76 24.39 -5.08
C LEU A 246 3.20 23.74 -3.81
N SER A 247 1.87 23.75 -3.68
CA SER A 247 1.19 22.90 -2.70
C SER A 247 0.53 21.71 -3.40
N VAL A 248 0.74 20.50 -2.89
CA VAL A 248 0.02 19.29 -3.31
C VAL A 248 -0.86 18.82 -2.16
N ILE A 249 -2.16 19.03 -2.30
CA ILE A 249 -3.11 18.92 -1.20
C ILE A 249 -3.95 17.66 -1.38
N ASN A 250 -4.14 16.91 -0.30
CA ASN A 250 -4.91 15.68 -0.32
C ASN A 250 -4.43 14.67 -1.40
N ILE A 251 -3.20 14.21 -1.27
CA ILE A 251 -2.76 13.01 -1.98
C ILE A 251 -3.46 11.79 -1.38
N ASP A 252 -3.80 10.83 -2.23
CA ASP A 252 -4.29 9.51 -1.83
C ASP A 252 -3.53 8.45 -2.63
N PHE A 253 -2.43 7.98 -2.04
CA PHE A 253 -1.54 7.00 -2.67
C PHE A 253 -1.80 5.63 -2.07
N ASN A 254 -2.53 4.80 -2.82
CA ASN A 254 -2.92 3.44 -2.46
C ASN A 254 -2.31 2.41 -3.44
N ILE A 255 -1.06 2.05 -3.19
CA ILE A 255 -0.22 1.26 -4.10
C ILE A 255 -0.11 -0.17 -3.56
N LEU A 256 -0.06 -1.17 -4.44
CA LEU A 256 0.13 -2.57 -4.00
C LEU A 256 1.60 -2.82 -3.59
N TYR A 257 2.53 -2.38 -4.43
CA TYR A 257 3.97 -2.49 -4.20
C TYR A 257 4.66 -1.22 -4.70
N ALA A 258 5.49 -0.62 -3.85
CA ALA A 258 6.40 0.44 -4.23
C ALA A 258 7.77 0.20 -3.60
N GLU A 259 8.83 0.41 -4.36
CA GLU A 259 10.16 0.54 -3.75
C GLU A 259 10.27 1.90 -3.06
N ILE A 260 9.87 2.98 -3.73
CA ILE A 260 10.07 4.34 -3.22
C ILE A 260 8.82 5.18 -3.48
N VAL A 261 8.34 5.88 -2.46
CA VAL A 261 7.20 6.79 -2.57
C VAL A 261 7.54 8.14 -1.94
N GLY A 262 7.42 9.19 -2.74
CA GLY A 262 7.42 10.57 -2.29
C GLY A 262 6.10 11.23 -2.62
N GLY A 263 5.43 11.87 -1.66
CA GLY A 263 4.16 12.58 -1.93
C GLY A 263 4.26 13.59 -3.08
N LEU A 264 5.36 14.36 -3.14
CA LEU A 264 5.68 15.25 -4.26
C LEU A 264 6.62 14.61 -5.30
N VAL A 265 7.76 14.05 -4.88
CA VAL A 265 8.74 13.45 -5.81
C VAL A 265 9.21 12.07 -5.37
N GLY A 266 9.11 11.04 -6.21
CA GLY A 266 9.67 9.72 -5.90
C GLY A 266 11.19 9.79 -5.67
N VAL A 267 11.95 10.17 -6.70
CA VAL A 267 13.42 10.19 -6.71
C VAL A 267 13.98 11.54 -7.15
N THR A 268 15.02 12.04 -6.47
CA THR A 268 15.68 13.31 -6.79
C THR A 268 17.19 13.15 -7.03
N ASP A 269 17.74 13.82 -8.05
CA ASP A 269 19.20 13.91 -8.29
C ASP A 269 19.62 15.34 -8.67
N ASN A 270 20.62 15.92 -8.01
CA ASN A 270 21.14 17.27 -8.25
C ASN A 270 20.04 18.34 -8.43
N SER A 271 18.99 18.28 -7.64
CA SER A 271 17.77 19.06 -7.82
C SER A 271 17.42 19.89 -6.58
N THR A 272 16.56 20.89 -6.76
CA THR A 272 16.05 21.74 -5.68
C THR A 272 14.54 21.62 -5.56
N VAL A 273 14.04 21.42 -4.34
CA VAL A 273 12.61 21.50 -4.01
C VAL A 273 12.46 22.55 -2.91
N GLU A 274 11.73 23.63 -3.19
CA GLU A 274 11.62 24.76 -2.26
C GLU A 274 10.21 25.34 -2.14
N ASN A 275 9.86 25.85 -0.96
CA ASN A 275 8.56 26.47 -0.71
C ASN A 275 7.39 25.54 -1.10
N CYS A 276 7.49 24.26 -0.75
CA CYS A 276 6.50 23.25 -1.11
C CYS A 276 5.74 22.73 0.11
N PHE A 277 4.47 22.39 -0.10
CA PHE A 277 3.60 21.78 0.92
C PHE A 277 2.99 20.50 0.37
N VAL A 278 2.95 19.43 1.17
CA VAL A 278 2.21 18.20 0.82
C VAL A 278 1.30 17.76 1.96
N SER A 279 0.05 17.37 1.65
CA SER A 279 -0.85 16.72 2.60
C SER A 279 -1.62 15.56 2.00
N GLY A 280 -2.11 14.65 2.84
CA GLY A 280 -2.90 13.50 2.40
C GLY A 280 -2.47 12.19 3.07
N ILE A 281 -2.54 11.10 2.33
CA ILE A 281 -2.20 9.76 2.82
C ILE A 281 -1.34 9.00 1.81
N ILE A 282 -0.35 8.29 2.34
CA ILE A 282 0.45 7.26 1.66
C ILE A 282 0.21 5.96 2.43
N ASN A 283 -0.54 5.03 1.87
CA ASN A 283 -0.88 3.76 2.50
C ASN A 283 -0.83 2.64 1.48
N SER A 284 0.00 1.61 1.70
CA SER A 284 0.23 0.58 0.68
C SER A 284 0.60 -0.76 1.32
N LYS A 285 0.41 -1.88 0.60
CA LYS A 285 0.71 -3.22 1.16
C LYS A 285 2.20 -3.45 1.37
N TYR A 286 3.04 -2.86 0.53
CA TYR A 286 4.50 -2.89 0.66
C TYR A 286 5.11 -1.60 0.12
N ILE A 287 5.79 -0.83 0.98
CA ILE A 287 6.66 0.28 0.58
C ILE A 287 8.04 0.08 1.18
N PHE A 288 9.10 0.17 0.38
CA PHE A 288 10.46 0.10 0.93
C PHE A 288 10.89 1.43 1.59
N TYR A 289 10.85 2.55 0.87
CA TYR A 289 11.11 3.90 1.37
C TYR A 289 9.92 4.83 1.15
N ALA A 290 9.47 5.54 2.19
CA ALA A 290 8.36 6.49 2.10
C ALA A 290 8.69 7.85 2.71
N GLY A 291 8.34 8.94 2.01
CA GLY A 291 8.39 10.31 2.52
C GLY A 291 7.35 11.21 1.88
N SER A 292 7.05 12.36 2.50
CA SER A 292 6.00 13.25 2.01
C SER A 292 6.46 14.19 0.89
N ILE A 293 7.68 14.73 0.99
CA ILE A 293 8.23 15.63 -0.04
C ILE A 293 8.99 14.80 -1.06
N PHE A 294 9.82 13.87 -0.60
CA PHE A 294 10.55 12.98 -1.47
C PHE A 294 10.60 11.55 -0.94
N GLY A 295 10.68 10.57 -1.85
CA GLY A 295 10.86 9.18 -1.44
C GLY A 295 12.32 8.85 -1.19
N ALA A 296 13.19 9.11 -2.17
CA ALA A 296 14.64 8.96 -2.02
C ALA A 296 15.43 10.05 -2.73
N SER A 297 16.57 10.41 -2.12
CA SER A 297 17.47 11.42 -2.64
C SER A 297 18.83 10.81 -2.98
N TYR A 298 19.27 11.05 -4.22
CA TYR A 298 20.64 10.82 -4.67
C TYR A 298 21.50 12.07 -4.41
N THR A 299 22.32 12.50 -5.38
CA THR A 299 23.43 13.43 -5.11
C THR A 299 22.99 14.89 -5.03
N ASN A 300 23.53 15.64 -4.07
CA ASN A 300 23.50 17.12 -4.02
C ASN A 300 22.10 17.77 -4.11
N ASN A 301 21.07 17.16 -3.51
CA ASN A 301 19.73 17.74 -3.51
C ASN A 301 19.55 18.79 -2.41
N ASN A 302 18.71 19.78 -2.65
CA ASN A 302 18.38 20.85 -1.70
C ASN A 302 16.87 20.90 -1.46
N PHE A 303 16.45 20.67 -0.22
CA PHE A 303 15.04 20.73 0.20
C PHE A 303 14.86 21.86 1.20
N ASN A 304 14.20 22.95 0.79
CA ASN A 304 14.18 24.18 1.58
C ASN A 304 12.74 24.65 1.85
N ASN A 305 12.52 25.20 3.04
CA ASN A 305 11.28 25.92 3.38
C ASN A 305 10.01 25.13 3.02
N SER A 306 9.98 23.84 3.30
CA SER A 306 8.89 22.96 2.89
C SER A 306 8.28 22.26 4.09
N TYR A 307 7.02 21.88 4.00
CA TYR A 307 6.37 21.17 5.09
C TYR A 307 5.39 20.12 4.60
N ALA A 308 5.06 19.19 5.50
CA ALA A 308 4.09 18.17 5.18
C ALA A 308 3.21 17.75 6.37
N TYR A 309 1.99 17.38 6.00
CA TYR A 309 0.97 16.78 6.85
C TYR A 309 0.38 15.58 6.10
N VAL A 310 1.17 14.50 6.01
CA VAL A 310 0.82 13.28 5.30
C VAL A 310 0.87 12.11 6.27
N ASP A 311 -0.16 11.28 6.27
CA ASP A 311 -0.14 10.02 7.00
C ASP A 311 0.57 8.95 6.17
N ILE A 312 1.70 8.44 6.67
CA ILE A 312 2.51 7.40 6.02
C ILE A 312 2.31 6.10 6.78
N ILE A 313 1.73 5.10 6.10
CA ILE A 313 1.33 3.83 6.70
C ILE A 313 1.93 2.67 5.91
N ASN A 314 2.39 1.63 6.62
CA ASN A 314 2.84 0.35 6.05
C ASN A 314 4.11 0.44 5.17
N ALA A 315 5.06 1.29 5.56
CA ALA A 315 6.39 1.32 4.96
C ALA A 315 7.41 0.49 5.75
N ASN A 316 8.50 0.08 5.12
CA ASN A 316 9.65 -0.50 5.81
C ASN A 316 10.47 0.61 6.50
N HIS A 317 10.78 1.66 5.75
CA HIS A 317 11.51 2.83 6.22
C HIS A 317 10.72 4.09 5.86
N ALA A 318 10.33 4.89 6.86
CA ALA A 318 9.52 6.09 6.63
C ALA A 318 10.06 7.32 7.36
N GLY A 319 10.15 8.42 6.64
CA GLY A 319 10.45 9.73 7.20
C GLY A 319 9.39 10.75 6.88
N GLY A 320 9.17 11.69 7.79
CA GLY A 320 8.15 12.71 7.62
C GLY A 320 8.28 13.50 6.32
N LEU A 321 9.49 13.90 5.93
CA LEU A 321 9.76 14.60 4.68
C LEU A 321 10.36 13.69 3.61
N GLY A 322 11.27 12.79 4.00
CA GLY A 322 12.06 11.96 3.10
C GLY A 322 12.13 10.49 3.53
N GLY A 323 11.97 9.53 2.62
CA GLY A 323 12.17 8.11 2.94
C GLY A 323 13.63 7.74 3.14
N TYR A 324 14.46 8.02 2.14
CA TYR A 324 15.92 7.77 2.14
C TYR A 324 16.70 9.02 1.75
N LEU A 325 17.73 9.38 2.52
CA LEU A 325 18.60 10.53 2.23
C LEU A 325 20.06 10.14 2.28
N ASP A 326 20.80 10.42 1.21
CA ASP A 326 22.25 10.21 1.11
C ASP A 326 22.92 11.25 0.19
N PHE A 327 24.24 11.13 0.02
CA PHE A 327 25.07 11.83 -0.96
C PHE A 327 25.05 13.37 -0.91
N SER A 328 25.34 13.94 0.26
CA SER A 328 25.55 15.39 0.45
C SER A 328 24.32 16.27 0.22
N SER A 329 23.13 15.69 0.33
CA SER A 329 21.87 16.43 0.22
C SER A 329 21.54 17.17 1.53
N ILE A 330 20.88 18.31 1.42
CA ILE A 330 20.61 19.22 2.54
C ILE A 330 19.11 19.48 2.67
N ILE A 331 18.60 19.45 3.90
CA ILE A 331 17.24 19.88 4.22
C ILE A 331 17.28 21.04 5.18
N LYS A 332 16.59 22.13 4.86
CA LYS A 332 16.59 23.36 5.66
C LYS A 332 15.20 23.87 5.94
N ASN A 333 15.03 24.40 7.15
CA ASN A 333 13.87 25.20 7.56
C ASN A 333 12.53 24.53 7.20
N SER A 334 12.43 23.23 7.48
CA SER A 334 11.31 22.41 7.02
C SER A 334 10.71 21.62 8.18
N TYR A 335 9.43 21.26 8.10
CA TYR A 335 8.81 20.51 9.18
C TYR A 335 7.76 19.49 8.75
N TYR A 336 7.56 18.48 9.59
CA TYR A 336 6.55 17.45 9.40
C TYR A 336 5.61 17.34 10.60
N SER A 337 4.32 17.09 10.35
CA SER A 337 3.30 17.01 11.40
C SER A 337 2.23 15.92 11.22
N GLY A 338 2.33 15.09 10.19
CA GLY A 338 1.44 13.94 9.97
C GLY A 338 1.83 12.72 10.79
N ASN A 339 1.16 11.58 10.55
CA ASN A 339 1.45 10.32 11.25
C ASN A 339 2.36 9.38 10.48
N ILE A 340 3.25 8.65 11.17
CA ILE A 340 4.11 7.63 10.56
C ILE A 340 3.97 6.29 11.27
N VAL A 341 3.75 5.23 10.47
CA VAL A 341 3.77 3.82 10.87
C VAL A 341 4.67 3.05 9.91
N ALA A 342 5.81 2.54 10.39
CA ALA A 342 6.74 1.74 9.58
C ALA A 342 7.37 0.57 10.35
N LYS A 343 7.90 -0.41 9.61
CA LYS A 343 8.38 -1.71 10.14
C LYS A 343 9.79 -1.69 10.70
N TYR A 344 10.73 -1.00 10.07
CA TYR A 344 12.16 -1.10 10.38
C TYR A 344 12.77 0.21 10.88
N SER A 345 12.55 1.33 10.20
CA SER A 345 13.05 2.63 10.69
C SER A 345 12.04 3.74 10.48
N ILE A 346 11.90 4.57 11.52
CA ILE A 346 11.02 5.74 11.52
C ILE A 346 11.82 6.95 11.96
N GLY A 347 11.86 7.99 11.13
CA GLY A 347 12.44 9.27 11.52
C GLY A 347 11.47 10.42 11.33
N GLY A 348 11.51 11.40 12.24
CA GLY A 348 10.61 12.54 12.16
C GLY A 348 10.76 13.37 10.87
N ILE A 349 11.95 13.33 10.25
CA ILE A 349 12.25 14.00 8.98
C ILE A 349 12.64 12.96 7.91
N ILE A 350 13.60 12.08 8.22
CA ILE A 350 14.18 11.09 7.29
C ILE A 350 14.00 9.67 7.83
N GLY A 351 13.49 8.76 7.01
CA GLY A 351 13.27 7.37 7.42
C GLY A 351 14.56 6.61 7.63
N LEU A 352 15.42 6.58 6.61
CA LEU A 352 16.75 5.98 6.69
C LEU A 352 17.80 6.93 6.15
N GLY A 353 18.82 7.19 6.96
CA GLY A 353 19.99 7.91 6.51
C GLY A 353 21.05 7.00 5.87
N GLY A 354 21.62 7.42 4.75
CA GLY A 354 22.72 6.73 4.07
C GLY A 354 24.05 6.79 4.82
N ALA A 355 25.13 6.36 4.16
CA ALA A 355 26.45 6.27 4.80
C ALA A 355 27.16 7.63 4.94
N SER A 356 26.74 8.64 4.18
CA SER A 356 27.30 10.00 4.26
C SER A 356 26.68 10.81 5.39
N ASN A 357 27.37 11.89 5.81
CA ASN A 357 26.82 12.81 6.79
C ASN A 357 25.60 13.53 6.21
N ILE A 358 24.45 13.31 6.84
CA ILE A 358 23.20 14.00 6.51
C ILE A 358 23.18 15.38 7.16
N ASP A 359 22.92 16.40 6.34
CA ASP A 359 22.83 17.79 6.81
C ASP A 359 21.36 18.24 6.88
N LEU A 360 20.75 18.06 8.05
CA LEU A 360 19.50 18.74 8.39
C LEU A 360 19.83 20.04 9.12
N GLN A 361 19.14 21.13 8.78
CA GLN A 361 19.31 22.45 9.39
C GLN A 361 17.95 23.04 9.76
N ASN A 362 17.74 23.35 11.06
CA ASN A 362 16.51 23.96 11.57
C ASN A 362 15.24 23.21 11.13
N CYS A 363 15.29 21.88 11.15
CA CYS A 363 14.16 21.03 10.78
C CYS A 363 13.38 20.59 12.02
N TYR A 364 12.06 20.50 11.94
CA TYR A 364 11.20 20.21 13.08
C TYR A 364 10.19 19.12 12.77
N PHE A 365 9.81 18.33 13.76
CA PHE A 365 8.78 17.31 13.56
C PHE A 365 7.92 17.12 14.80
N ASN A 366 6.68 16.74 14.58
CA ASN A 366 5.75 16.43 15.66
C ASN A 366 6.10 15.08 16.28
N THR A 367 6.45 15.06 17.57
CA THR A 367 6.76 13.81 18.28
C THR A 367 5.51 13.05 18.70
N SER A 368 4.33 13.68 18.66
CA SER A 368 3.07 13.07 19.10
C SER A 368 2.43 12.16 18.04
N THR A 369 2.95 12.15 16.82
CA THR A 369 2.32 11.47 15.66
C THR A 369 3.16 10.32 15.10
N ILE A 370 4.25 9.94 15.77
CA ILE A 370 5.13 8.83 15.37
C ILE A 370 4.72 7.58 16.16
N PHE A 371 4.16 6.57 15.48
CA PHE A 371 3.64 5.35 16.11
C PHE A 371 4.49 4.13 15.76
N GLU A 372 4.77 3.29 16.76
CA GLU A 372 5.41 1.98 16.62
C GLU A 372 4.36 0.87 16.43
N LEU A 373 4.67 -0.14 15.63
CA LEU A 373 3.82 -1.33 15.46
C LEU A 373 3.89 -2.20 16.74
N ASP A 374 2.74 -2.67 17.21
CA ASP A 374 2.49 -3.31 18.51
C ASP A 374 3.62 -4.20 19.08
N GLY A 375 4.15 -3.79 20.24
CA GLY A 375 4.92 -4.65 21.14
C GLY A 375 6.40 -4.89 20.78
N LEU A 376 6.84 -4.51 19.59
CA LEU A 376 8.25 -4.54 19.20
C LEU A 376 8.90 -3.21 19.56
N LYS A 377 9.56 -3.15 20.73
CA LYS A 377 10.51 -2.07 21.02
C LYS A 377 11.61 -2.10 19.97
N LEU A 378 11.54 -1.20 18.99
CA LEU A 378 12.72 -0.84 18.21
C LEU A 378 13.63 -0.08 19.17
N SER A 379 14.73 -0.72 19.53
CA SER A 379 15.70 -0.19 20.47
C SER A 379 16.30 1.11 19.94
N GLY A 380 15.93 2.25 20.56
CA GLY A 380 16.73 3.48 20.50
C GLY A 380 16.04 4.69 19.87
N SER A 381 15.65 5.63 20.72
CA SER A 381 15.24 7.03 20.45
C SER A 381 14.14 7.32 19.41
N ASN A 382 12.88 7.15 19.86
CA ASN A 382 11.65 7.67 19.21
C ASN A 382 11.53 9.22 19.16
N LYS A 383 12.66 9.92 19.08
CA LYS A 383 12.80 11.38 19.00
C LYS A 383 13.95 11.82 18.08
N SER A 384 14.48 10.93 17.26
CA SER A 384 15.46 11.31 16.25
C SER A 384 14.76 11.84 14.98
N GLY A 385 15.34 12.86 14.34
CA GLY A 385 14.87 13.27 13.02
C GLY A 385 15.23 12.29 11.91
N ILE A 386 16.17 11.37 12.16
CA ILE A 386 16.62 10.34 11.22
C ILE A 386 16.46 8.96 11.87
N GLY A 387 15.79 8.03 11.19
CA GLY A 387 15.36 6.75 11.80
C GLY A 387 16.46 5.75 12.14
N ASN A 388 17.71 5.96 11.69
CA ASN A 388 18.89 5.22 12.17
C ASN A 388 19.73 6.02 13.17
N GLU A 389 19.12 7.01 13.83
CA GLU A 389 19.69 7.81 14.93
C GLU A 389 20.96 8.60 14.59
N GLN A 390 21.21 8.86 13.31
CA GLN A 390 22.29 9.76 12.91
C GLN A 390 22.06 11.16 13.49
N LYS A 391 23.12 11.76 14.04
CA LYS A 391 23.07 13.11 14.60
C LYS A 391 22.84 14.12 13.49
N ALA A 392 21.73 14.84 13.54
CA ALA A 392 21.41 15.93 12.63
C ALA A 392 20.72 17.09 13.37
N LYS A 393 20.69 18.30 12.77
CA LYS A 393 20.05 19.48 13.40
C LYS A 393 18.54 19.50 13.11
N SER A 394 17.90 18.45 13.58
CA SER A 394 16.45 18.26 13.58
C SER A 394 15.93 18.22 15.02
N TYR A 395 14.74 18.77 15.25
CA TYR A 395 14.21 18.98 16.59
C TYR A 395 12.78 18.44 16.70
N GLY A 396 12.61 17.35 17.45
CA GLY A 396 11.30 16.85 17.82
C GLY A 396 10.61 17.80 18.79
N LYS A 397 9.35 18.13 18.53
CA LYS A 397 8.51 19.03 19.32
C LYS A 397 7.11 18.46 19.46
N THR A 398 6.46 18.76 20.58
CA THR A 398 5.02 18.50 20.71
C THR A 398 4.23 19.38 19.76
N PHE A 399 3.00 18.98 19.45
CA PHE A 399 2.12 19.77 18.60
C PHE A 399 1.95 21.23 19.09
N ASN A 400 1.76 21.42 20.40
CA ASN A 400 1.64 22.76 20.99
C ASN A 400 2.92 23.59 20.89
N GLU A 401 4.10 22.96 21.01
CA GLU A 401 5.36 23.67 20.80
C GLU A 401 5.55 24.11 19.36
N LEU A 402 5.13 23.31 18.39
CA LEU A 402 5.18 23.68 16.97
C LEU A 402 4.28 24.87 16.64
N LYS A 403 3.28 25.22 17.46
CA LYS A 403 2.48 26.44 17.24
C LYS A 403 3.19 27.72 17.68
N MET A 404 4.27 27.60 18.47
CA MET A 404 4.95 28.76 19.04
C MET A 404 6.04 29.29 18.10
N ARG A 405 5.95 30.55 17.67
CA ARG A 405 6.94 31.19 16.78
C ARG A 405 8.39 31.08 17.30
N ASN A 406 8.59 31.14 18.61
CA ASN A 406 9.91 31.05 19.25
C ASN A 406 10.55 29.65 19.17
N THR A 407 9.79 28.62 18.77
CA THR A 407 10.30 27.27 18.51
C THR A 407 11.25 27.26 17.32
N TYR A 408 10.99 28.11 16.34
CA TYR A 408 11.66 28.13 15.03
C TYR A 408 12.81 29.13 15.02
N GLN A 409 14.03 28.62 15.11
CA GLN A 409 15.23 29.44 15.05
C GLN A 409 15.65 29.66 13.60
N ASN A 410 16.01 30.90 13.26
CA ASN A 410 16.51 31.31 11.94
C ASN A 410 15.51 31.10 10.77
N TRP A 411 14.22 30.93 11.07
CA TRP A 411 13.18 30.94 10.05
C TRP A 411 12.78 32.37 9.70
N ASP A 412 12.60 32.64 8.41
CA ASP A 412 12.15 33.94 7.92
C ASP A 412 10.62 34.06 8.04
N PHE A 413 10.16 34.60 9.17
CA PHE A 413 8.75 34.95 9.38
C PHE A 413 8.37 36.33 8.82
N GLU A 414 9.30 37.04 8.20
CA GLU A 414 9.04 38.32 7.54
C GLU A 414 8.54 38.08 6.12
N ASN A 415 9.14 37.14 5.38
CA ASN A 415 8.82 36.92 3.96
C ASN A 415 8.30 35.52 3.65
N ILE A 416 8.72 34.48 4.36
CA ILE A 416 8.47 33.08 3.96
C ILE A 416 7.35 32.46 4.80
N TRP A 417 7.48 32.49 6.12
CA TRP A 417 6.60 31.78 7.04
C TRP A 417 5.66 32.71 7.79
N ALA A 418 4.45 32.25 8.10
CA ALA A 418 3.53 32.89 9.03
C ALA A 418 2.95 31.86 10.00
N ILE A 419 2.44 32.34 11.14
CA ILE A 419 1.66 31.56 12.10
C ILE A 419 0.39 32.35 12.36
N ASP A 420 -0.75 31.70 12.22
CA ASP A 420 -2.08 32.21 12.54
C ASP A 420 -2.86 31.06 13.15
N GLU A 421 -3.53 31.27 14.28
CA GLU A 421 -4.26 30.21 14.99
C GLU A 421 -5.38 29.58 14.16
N ASN A 422 -5.90 30.30 13.17
CA ASN A 422 -6.99 29.88 12.30
C ASN A 422 -6.51 29.29 10.96
N ILE A 423 -5.20 29.26 10.71
CA ILE A 423 -4.62 28.71 9.47
C ILE A 423 -3.70 27.56 9.84
N ASN A 424 -3.81 26.44 9.11
CA ASN A 424 -2.92 25.28 9.30
C ASN A 424 -2.87 24.80 10.77
N ASN A 425 -4.02 24.87 11.47
CA ASN A 425 -4.16 24.51 12.88
C ASN A 425 -3.22 25.26 13.85
N GLY A 426 -2.81 26.48 13.50
CA GLY A 426 -1.86 27.27 14.28
C GLY A 426 -0.40 26.88 14.07
N LEU A 427 -0.09 25.96 13.16
CA LEU A 427 1.27 25.63 12.76
C LEU A 427 1.80 26.62 11.70
N PRO A 428 3.12 26.76 11.53
CA PRO A 428 3.67 27.62 10.50
C PRO A 428 3.23 27.21 9.11
N TYR A 429 2.89 28.18 8.27
CA TYR A 429 2.55 27.98 6.87
C TYR A 429 3.31 28.96 5.99
N LEU A 430 3.40 28.66 4.69
CA LEU A 430 4.07 29.52 3.71
C LEU A 430 3.17 30.71 3.36
N LYS A 431 3.65 31.94 3.62
CA LYS A 431 2.91 33.20 3.40
C LYS A 431 2.38 33.36 1.99
N ALA A 432 3.20 32.99 1.00
CA ALA A 432 2.85 33.13 -0.40
C ALA A 432 1.70 32.19 -0.81
N GLN A 433 1.43 31.14 -0.02
CA GLN A 433 0.40 30.12 -0.24
C GLN A 433 -0.82 30.33 0.67
N ILE A 434 -1.22 31.59 0.93
CA ILE A 434 -2.39 31.96 1.76
C ILE A 434 -3.74 31.64 1.04
N PHE A 435 -3.86 30.42 0.54
CA PHE A 435 -5.10 29.80 0.07
C PHE A 435 -5.63 28.77 1.08
N LEU A 436 -4.91 28.53 2.18
CA LEU A 436 -5.37 27.82 3.38
C LEU A 436 -6.39 28.68 4.17
N VAL A 437 -7.30 29.35 3.45
CA VAL A 437 -8.55 29.82 4.04
C VAL A 437 -9.28 28.57 4.49
N ASP A 438 -9.64 28.56 5.76
CA ASP A 438 -10.32 27.48 6.47
C ASP A 438 -11.28 26.72 5.53
N ILE A 439 -10.93 25.46 5.23
CA ILE A 439 -11.81 24.56 4.50
C ILE A 439 -12.58 23.83 5.60
N PRO A 440 -13.79 24.30 5.95
CA PRO A 440 -14.51 23.73 7.07
C PRO A 440 -14.75 22.25 6.81
N VAL A 441 -14.65 21.44 7.86
CA VAL A 441 -15.16 20.07 7.81
C VAL A 441 -16.64 20.17 7.38
N GLN A 442 -17.03 19.39 6.37
CA GLN A 442 -18.44 19.24 5.94
C GLN A 442 -19.03 17.92 6.41
N SER A 443 -18.18 16.89 6.54
CA SER A 443 -18.51 15.64 7.22
C SER A 443 -17.23 14.87 7.54
N ILE A 444 -17.35 13.90 8.44
CA ILE A 444 -16.33 12.88 8.66
C ILE A 444 -16.93 11.48 8.48
N ALA A 445 -16.10 10.54 8.07
CA ALA A 445 -16.42 9.11 8.04
C ALA A 445 -15.27 8.34 8.69
N LEU A 446 -15.53 7.13 9.17
CA LEU A 446 -14.48 6.21 9.57
C LEU A 446 -14.16 5.27 8.41
N ASN A 447 -12.89 4.93 8.25
CA ASN A 447 -12.44 3.90 7.30
C ASN A 447 -13.14 2.54 7.52
N LYS A 448 -13.65 2.30 8.73
CA LYS A 448 -14.40 1.11 9.14
C LYS A 448 -15.61 1.53 9.98
N THR A 449 -16.76 0.95 9.69
CA THR A 449 -17.99 1.12 10.49
C THR A 449 -18.25 -0.04 11.44
N PHE A 450 -17.47 -1.12 11.32
CA PHE A 450 -17.48 -2.29 12.19
C PHE A 450 -16.05 -2.84 12.31
N ILE A 451 -15.64 -3.18 13.53
CA ILE A 451 -14.45 -3.98 13.83
C ILE A 451 -14.83 -5.11 14.81
N SER A 452 -14.30 -6.30 14.56
CA SER A 452 -14.26 -7.39 15.55
C SER A 452 -12.81 -7.59 15.95
N ILE A 453 -12.53 -7.50 17.25
CA ILE A 453 -11.19 -7.63 17.84
C ILE A 453 -11.28 -8.52 19.07
N TYR A 454 -10.19 -9.17 19.46
CA TYR A 454 -10.16 -9.90 20.73
C TYR A 454 -9.76 -9.00 21.91
N GLU A 455 -9.97 -9.49 23.14
CA GLU A 455 -9.44 -8.85 24.35
C GLU A 455 -7.92 -8.60 24.24
N ASN A 456 -7.48 -7.38 24.58
CA ASN A 456 -6.11 -6.86 24.46
C ASN A 456 -5.59 -6.64 23.04
N GLU A 457 -6.30 -7.06 22.00
CA GLU A 457 -5.98 -6.64 20.63
C GLU A 457 -6.35 -5.19 20.41
N SER A 458 -5.72 -4.58 19.41
CA SER A 458 -5.99 -3.21 19.03
C SER A 458 -6.11 -3.04 17.54
N GLU A 459 -6.94 -2.10 17.12
CA GLU A 459 -7.18 -1.75 15.73
C GLU A 459 -7.29 -0.23 15.59
N TYR A 460 -6.80 0.32 14.48
CA TYR A 460 -6.88 1.75 14.23
C TYR A 460 -8.10 2.12 13.39
N LEU A 461 -8.86 3.08 13.89
CA LEU A 461 -9.88 3.78 13.13
C LEU A 461 -9.29 5.07 12.58
N VAL A 462 -9.34 5.22 11.26
CA VAL A 462 -8.86 6.40 10.54
C VAL A 462 -10.06 7.23 10.13
N VAL A 463 -10.00 8.53 10.41
CA VAL A 463 -11.05 9.48 10.04
C VAL A 463 -10.80 10.02 8.64
N VAL A 464 -11.78 9.84 7.76
CA VAL A 464 -11.84 10.40 6.42
C VAL A 464 -12.66 11.69 6.46
N PHE A 465 -12.04 12.82 6.15
CA PHE A 465 -12.70 14.12 6.13
C PHE A 465 -13.36 14.39 4.77
N THR A 466 -14.46 15.12 4.76
CA THR A 466 -15.05 15.70 3.55
C THR A 466 -15.21 17.21 3.78
N PRO A 467 -14.71 18.06 2.87
CA PRO A 467 -13.78 17.68 1.83
C PRO A 467 -12.50 17.12 2.47
N THR A 468 -11.82 16.24 1.77
CA THR A 468 -10.63 15.53 2.24
C THR A 468 -9.45 16.44 2.53
N ASN A 469 -9.53 17.72 2.17
CA ASN A 469 -8.57 18.77 2.48
C ASN A 469 -9.06 19.73 3.57
N ALA A 470 -10.04 19.33 4.40
CA ALA A 470 -10.47 20.11 5.55
C ALA A 470 -9.27 20.52 6.42
N SER A 471 -9.28 21.78 6.85
CA SER A 471 -8.19 22.47 7.55
C SER A 471 -8.01 21.96 8.97
N CYS A 472 -9.10 21.85 9.74
CA CYS A 472 -9.09 21.28 11.08
C CYS A 472 -9.42 19.80 11.03
N ARG A 473 -8.48 18.97 11.51
CA ARG A 473 -8.63 17.51 11.56
C ARG A 473 -8.48 16.93 12.95
N ASP A 474 -8.57 17.78 13.97
CA ASP A 474 -8.56 17.33 15.35
C ASP A 474 -9.85 16.55 15.62
N ILE A 475 -9.71 15.37 16.21
CA ILE A 475 -10.81 14.47 16.51
C ILE A 475 -10.85 14.23 18.01
N ILE A 476 -12.04 14.33 18.58
CA ILE A 476 -12.36 13.87 19.91
C ILE A 476 -12.87 12.43 19.78
N TRP A 477 -12.11 11.50 20.32
CA TRP A 477 -12.49 10.10 20.40
C TRP A 477 -13.22 9.81 21.70
N LYS A 478 -14.23 8.95 21.61
CA LYS A 478 -15.00 8.51 22.77
C LYS A 478 -15.44 7.06 22.61
N SER A 479 -15.23 6.26 23.66
CA SER A 479 -15.93 4.98 23.80
C SER A 479 -17.26 5.17 24.53
N MET A 480 -18.31 4.52 24.04
CA MET A 480 -19.60 4.50 24.72
C MET A 480 -19.62 3.52 25.92
N ASP A 481 -18.66 2.58 25.96
CA ASP A 481 -18.45 1.67 27.08
C ASP A 481 -16.97 1.23 27.13
N GLU A 482 -16.19 1.94 27.96
CA GLU A 482 -14.76 1.67 28.17
C GLU A 482 -14.49 0.34 28.89
N SER A 483 -15.50 -0.29 29.49
CA SER A 483 -15.32 -1.64 30.07
C SER A 483 -15.25 -2.72 28.99
N ILE A 484 -15.76 -2.45 27.79
CA ILE A 484 -15.74 -3.36 26.64
C ILE A 484 -14.57 -3.02 25.72
N ALA A 485 -14.42 -1.77 25.30
CA ALA A 485 -13.28 -1.32 24.50
C ALA A 485 -12.95 0.15 24.81
N ILE A 486 -11.66 0.48 24.85
CA ILE A 486 -11.17 1.86 25.00
C ILE A 486 -10.68 2.38 23.67
N VAL A 487 -10.67 3.70 23.50
CA VAL A 487 -10.06 4.38 22.35
C VAL A 487 -9.16 5.49 22.87
N ASP A 488 -7.96 5.62 22.31
CA ASP A 488 -7.07 6.73 22.65
C ASP A 488 -7.33 7.97 21.78
N ASN A 489 -6.59 9.05 22.03
CA ASN A 489 -6.74 10.31 21.28
C ASN A 489 -6.32 10.20 19.80
N TYR A 490 -5.83 9.04 19.36
CA TYR A 490 -5.32 8.77 18.02
C TYR A 490 -6.16 7.75 17.25
N GLY A 491 -7.28 7.30 17.82
CA GLY A 491 -8.18 6.33 17.19
C GLY A 491 -7.73 4.88 17.31
N LYS A 492 -6.75 4.57 18.18
CA LYS A 492 -6.42 3.19 18.53
C LYS A 492 -7.50 2.65 19.45
N VAL A 493 -8.29 1.70 18.95
CA VAL A 493 -9.29 0.99 19.74
C VAL A 493 -8.64 -0.26 20.32
N THR A 494 -8.71 -0.44 21.64
CA THR A 494 -8.22 -1.65 22.33
C THR A 494 -9.38 -2.38 22.99
N GLY A 495 -9.49 -3.68 22.73
CA GLY A 495 -10.49 -4.54 23.38
C GLY A 495 -10.15 -4.72 24.86
N VAL A 496 -11.13 -4.52 25.75
CA VAL A 496 -10.97 -4.66 27.21
C VAL A 496 -11.64 -5.92 27.72
N SER A 497 -12.91 -6.14 27.37
CA SER A 497 -13.63 -7.35 27.75
C SER A 497 -14.70 -7.71 26.73
N LYS A 498 -15.05 -9.01 26.65
CA LYS A 498 -16.08 -9.51 25.75
C LYS A 498 -17.36 -8.68 25.82
N GLY A 499 -17.80 -8.16 24.67
CA GLY A 499 -19.01 -7.39 24.58
C GLY A 499 -19.08 -6.62 23.27
N ARG A 500 -20.06 -5.73 23.16
CA ARG A 500 -20.23 -4.87 21.99
C ARG A 500 -20.38 -3.43 22.43
N THR A 501 -19.54 -2.55 21.92
CA THR A 501 -19.56 -1.10 22.19
C THR A 501 -19.48 -0.30 20.90
N ILE A 502 -19.54 1.03 21.01
CA ILE A 502 -19.42 1.96 19.89
C ILE A 502 -18.29 2.93 20.21
N ILE A 503 -17.41 3.12 19.24
CA ILE A 503 -16.42 4.19 19.25
C ILE A 503 -16.93 5.32 18.35
N GLU A 504 -16.93 6.54 18.90
CA GLU A 504 -17.34 7.77 18.22
C GLU A 504 -16.10 8.65 17.99
N ALA A 505 -15.91 9.08 16.75
CA ALA A 505 -15.04 10.19 16.38
C ALA A 505 -15.92 11.44 16.20
N THR A 506 -15.52 12.54 16.81
CA THR A 506 -16.15 13.86 16.62
C THR A 506 -15.12 14.85 16.14
N SER A 507 -15.36 15.55 15.03
CA SER A 507 -14.47 16.63 14.60
C SER A 507 -14.58 17.83 15.55
N VAL A 508 -13.42 18.37 15.95
CA VAL A 508 -13.36 19.58 16.79
C VAL A 508 -13.95 20.77 16.04
N ASP A 509 -13.70 20.85 14.73
CA ASP A 509 -14.34 21.80 13.84
C ASP A 509 -15.67 21.22 13.30
N GLY A 510 -16.76 21.96 13.48
CA GLY A 510 -18.10 21.63 12.97
C GLY A 510 -18.88 20.51 13.70
N GLU A 511 -18.30 19.85 14.70
CA GLU A 511 -18.94 18.79 15.51
C GLU A 511 -19.53 17.61 14.69
N PHE A 512 -18.97 17.32 13.52
CA PHE A 512 -19.38 16.17 12.70
C PHE A 512 -18.97 14.87 13.40
N LYS A 513 -19.81 13.84 13.25
CA LYS A 513 -19.63 12.56 13.94
C LYS A 513 -19.55 11.39 12.97
N ALA A 514 -18.69 10.44 13.29
CA ALA A 514 -18.67 9.12 12.68
C ALA A 514 -18.48 8.06 13.76
N THR A 515 -19.10 6.90 13.56
CA THR A 515 -19.13 5.83 14.56
C THR A 515 -18.68 4.50 13.99
N CYS A 516 -17.97 3.72 14.79
CA CYS A 516 -17.63 2.34 14.50
C CYS A 516 -18.19 1.44 15.61
N VAL A 517 -18.85 0.36 15.21
CA VAL A 517 -19.25 -0.70 16.14
C VAL A 517 -18.05 -1.58 16.42
N VAL A 518 -17.76 -1.79 17.70
CA VAL A 518 -16.67 -2.65 18.16
C VAL A 518 -17.29 -3.86 18.83
N GLU A 519 -17.06 -5.03 18.27
CA GLU A 519 -17.35 -6.30 18.91
C GLU A 519 -16.04 -6.83 19.48
N VAL A 520 -15.96 -6.89 20.81
CA VAL A 520 -14.85 -7.51 21.51
C VAL A 520 -15.24 -8.93 21.77
N GLU A 521 -14.53 -9.84 21.11
CA GLU A 521 -14.66 -11.25 21.38
C GLU A 521 -13.75 -11.64 22.54
N GLU A 522 -14.22 -12.62 23.32
CA GLU A 522 -13.41 -13.21 24.38
C GLU A 522 -12.18 -13.84 23.73
N PHE A 523 -10.99 -13.40 24.11
CA PHE A 523 -9.77 -14.07 23.68
C PHE A 523 -9.70 -15.43 24.40
N THR A 524 -10.22 -16.48 23.77
CA THR A 524 -10.09 -17.86 24.27
C THR A 524 -9.17 -18.68 23.38
N ASP A 525 -7.96 -18.18 23.14
CA ASP A 525 -6.97 -18.88 22.32
C ASP A 525 -5.78 -19.34 23.17
N ASN A 526 -5.98 -20.44 23.89
CA ASN A 526 -4.85 -21.27 24.33
C ASN A 526 -4.50 -22.26 23.21
N TYR A 527 -3.72 -21.84 22.21
CA TYR A 527 -3.09 -22.82 21.30
C TYR A 527 -2.19 -23.75 22.12
N THR A 528 -2.25 -25.05 21.84
CA THR A 528 -1.32 -26.01 22.45
C THR A 528 -0.34 -26.49 21.38
N ILE A 529 0.95 -26.27 21.62
CA ILE A 529 2.01 -26.91 20.84
C ILE A 529 2.03 -28.39 21.24
N GLU A 530 1.59 -29.28 20.36
CA GLU A 530 1.61 -30.72 20.62
C GLU A 530 3.03 -31.27 20.57
N SER A 531 3.81 -30.88 19.56
CA SER A 531 5.16 -31.37 19.35
C SER A 531 6.00 -30.42 18.49
N ILE A 532 7.31 -30.49 18.70
CA ILE A 532 8.32 -29.89 17.82
C ILE A 532 9.26 -31.03 17.43
N SER A 533 9.39 -31.29 16.14
CA SER A 533 10.36 -32.24 15.60
C SER A 533 11.37 -31.52 14.72
N ILE A 534 12.57 -32.06 14.61
CA ILE A 534 13.63 -31.49 13.77
C ILE A 534 13.95 -32.52 12.69
N LYS A 535 14.11 -32.10 11.44
CA LYS A 535 14.39 -32.98 10.31
C LYS A 535 15.54 -32.46 9.45
N GLN A 536 16.22 -33.36 8.76
CA GLN A 536 17.09 -33.02 7.64
C GLN A 536 16.27 -32.59 6.42
N GLN A 537 16.92 -31.94 5.43
CA GLN A 537 16.26 -31.56 4.18
C GLN A 537 15.71 -32.75 3.36
N ASN A 538 16.26 -33.95 3.55
CA ASN A 538 15.77 -35.18 2.95
C ASN A 538 14.57 -35.80 3.68
N GLY A 539 14.10 -35.19 4.78
CA GLY A 539 12.94 -35.63 5.57
C GLY A 539 13.25 -36.52 6.76
N GLU A 540 14.52 -36.91 6.99
CA GLU A 540 14.91 -37.74 8.14
C GLU A 540 14.83 -36.98 9.46
N GLU A 541 14.20 -37.57 10.48
CA GLU A 541 14.06 -36.96 11.81
C GLU A 541 15.40 -36.96 12.57
N LEU A 542 15.67 -35.85 13.27
CA LEU A 542 16.88 -35.57 14.01
C LEU A 542 16.54 -35.50 15.51
N ASN A 543 17.34 -36.22 16.31
CA ASN A 543 17.20 -36.23 17.77
C ASN A 543 17.83 -35.00 18.46
N SER A 544 18.54 -34.17 17.70
CA SER A 544 19.19 -32.96 18.19
C SER A 544 19.44 -31.98 17.04
N ILE A 545 19.57 -30.69 17.37
CA ILE A 545 19.86 -29.66 16.38
C ILE A 545 21.27 -29.89 15.81
N PRO A 546 21.44 -29.99 14.48
CA PRO A 546 22.76 -30.10 13.86
C PRO A 546 23.62 -28.86 14.15
N LYS A 547 24.89 -29.08 14.48
CA LYS A 547 25.89 -28.00 14.45
C LYS A 547 26.24 -27.67 13.01
N ASP A 548 26.38 -26.38 12.71
CA ASP A 548 26.90 -25.89 11.43
C ASP A 548 26.14 -26.40 10.18
N SER A 549 24.82 -26.56 10.27
CA SER A 549 23.98 -27.05 9.17
C SER A 549 22.56 -26.51 9.23
N SER A 550 21.90 -26.48 8.07
CA SER A 550 20.47 -26.12 7.98
C SER A 550 19.61 -27.33 8.34
N PHE A 551 18.54 -27.13 9.08
CA PHE A 551 17.59 -28.17 9.47
C PHE A 551 16.16 -27.64 9.34
N ILE A 552 15.19 -28.54 9.24
CA ILE A 552 13.77 -28.19 9.22
C ILE A 552 13.21 -28.37 10.63
N ALA A 553 12.69 -27.31 11.24
CA ALA A 553 11.87 -27.44 12.44
C ALA A 553 10.41 -27.61 12.01
N GLU A 554 9.80 -28.74 12.38
CA GLU A 554 8.38 -29.02 12.15
C GLU A 554 7.61 -28.87 13.47
N ILE A 555 6.70 -27.90 13.52
CA ILE A 555 5.89 -27.58 14.70
C ILE A 555 4.47 -28.07 14.46
N SER A 556 3.93 -28.85 15.41
CA SER A 556 2.53 -29.32 15.40
C SER A 556 1.71 -28.55 16.43
N ILE A 557 0.59 -27.96 15.99
CA ILE A 557 -0.22 -27.04 16.81
C ILE A 557 -1.69 -27.41 16.68
N THR A 558 -2.41 -27.44 17.80
CA THR A 558 -3.87 -27.63 17.84
C THR A 558 -4.57 -26.27 17.99
N SER A 559 -5.58 -26.00 17.16
CA SER A 559 -6.45 -24.82 17.32
C SER A 559 -7.52 -25.02 18.39
N VAL A 560 -7.93 -23.93 19.06
CA VAL A 560 -9.07 -23.93 20.01
C VAL A 560 -10.22 -23.09 19.43
N LYS A 561 -11.29 -22.88 20.20
CA LYS A 561 -12.70 -22.83 19.77
C LYS A 561 -13.10 -21.69 18.81
N ASN A 562 -12.27 -20.69 18.56
CA ASN A 562 -12.55 -19.59 17.65
C ASN A 562 -11.44 -19.49 16.62
N THR A 563 -11.77 -19.61 15.34
CA THR A 563 -10.96 -19.11 14.22
C THR A 563 -11.80 -19.26 12.96
N GLU A 564 -12.56 -18.22 12.62
CA GLU A 564 -13.20 -18.05 11.30
C GLU A 564 -12.40 -17.11 10.37
N ASN A 565 -11.29 -16.54 10.85
CA ASN A 565 -10.37 -15.75 10.04
C ASN A 565 -8.96 -16.33 10.20
N GLY A 566 -8.30 -16.63 9.09
CA GLY A 566 -6.94 -17.16 9.06
C GLY A 566 -5.99 -16.43 10.00
N GLY A 567 -5.10 -17.18 10.63
CA GLY A 567 -4.12 -16.69 11.60
C GLY A 567 -2.71 -16.71 11.00
N TYR A 568 -1.83 -15.88 11.55
CA TYR A 568 -0.40 -15.95 11.23
C TYR A 568 0.32 -16.70 12.33
N ILE A 569 1.09 -17.72 11.95
CA ILE A 569 2.12 -18.26 12.83
C ILE A 569 3.44 -17.62 12.49
N ILE A 570 3.99 -16.97 13.50
CA ILE A 570 5.30 -16.36 13.44
C ILE A 570 6.25 -17.30 14.18
N VAL A 571 7.21 -17.86 13.45
CA VAL A 571 8.29 -18.64 14.04
C VAL A 571 9.53 -17.77 14.07
N ALA A 572 9.87 -17.29 15.27
CA ALA A 572 11.10 -16.56 15.51
C ALA A 572 12.22 -17.53 15.91
N SER A 573 13.42 -17.30 15.38
CA SER A 573 14.64 -17.98 15.80
C SER A 573 15.54 -16.98 16.53
N TYR A 574 16.12 -17.41 17.65
CA TYR A 574 16.98 -16.58 18.50
C TYR A 574 18.34 -17.24 18.70
N ASN A 575 19.37 -16.43 18.91
CA ASN A 575 20.71 -16.91 19.30
C ASN A 575 20.82 -17.09 20.82
N GLU A 576 22.02 -17.47 21.28
CA GLU A 576 22.30 -17.70 22.70
C GLU A 576 22.19 -16.46 23.60
N ASN A 577 22.19 -15.25 23.01
CA ASN A 577 22.05 -13.97 23.71
C ASN A 577 20.62 -13.41 23.66
N ASP A 578 19.64 -14.23 23.28
CA ASP A 578 18.24 -13.83 23.02
C ASP A 578 18.10 -12.78 21.88
N GLU A 579 19.07 -12.68 20.98
CA GLU A 579 18.98 -11.82 19.79
C GLU A 579 18.29 -12.56 18.64
N LEU A 580 17.38 -11.87 17.95
CA LEU A 580 16.63 -12.43 16.82
C LEU A 580 17.58 -12.75 15.64
N ILE A 581 17.56 -14.00 15.17
CA ILE A 581 18.31 -14.46 14.01
C ILE A 581 17.46 -14.33 12.74
N ASP A 582 16.21 -14.82 12.78
CA ASP A 582 15.33 -14.90 11.61
C ASP A 582 13.86 -15.08 12.03
N LEU A 583 12.94 -14.70 11.15
CA LEU A 583 11.51 -14.64 11.41
C LEU A 583 10.71 -15.20 10.22
N TYR A 584 10.04 -16.33 10.44
CA TYR A 584 9.24 -17.00 9.43
C TYR A 584 7.77 -16.73 9.65
N TYR A 585 7.10 -16.29 8.59
CA TYR A 585 5.68 -15.97 8.61
C TYR A 585 4.91 -17.04 7.84
N PHE A 586 4.00 -17.70 8.52
CA PHE A 586 3.10 -18.67 7.92
C PHE A 586 1.68 -18.15 8.04
N ASN A 587 1.09 -17.81 6.90
CA ASN A 587 -0.35 -17.61 6.85
C ASN A 587 -0.99 -19.01 6.90
N ILE A 588 -1.73 -19.29 7.96
CA ILE A 588 -2.38 -20.58 8.14
C ILE A 588 -3.87 -20.39 8.39
N ASN A 589 -4.66 -21.20 7.71
CA ASN A 589 -6.08 -21.29 7.99
C ASN A 589 -6.26 -22.31 9.12
N LEU A 590 -6.38 -21.82 10.36
CA LEU A 590 -6.61 -22.66 11.53
C LEU A 590 -8.10 -22.95 11.63
N GLU A 591 -8.55 -24.09 11.13
CA GLU A 591 -9.92 -24.53 11.41
C GLU A 591 -10.01 -25.07 12.84
N LYS A 592 -11.10 -24.73 13.53
CA LYS A 592 -11.44 -25.18 14.89
C LYS A 592 -11.21 -26.68 15.11
N GLY A 593 -10.29 -27.03 16.00
CA GLY A 593 -10.00 -28.41 16.41
C GLY A 593 -9.11 -29.23 15.47
N LYS A 594 -8.49 -28.61 14.45
CA LYS A 594 -7.53 -29.29 13.55
C LYS A 594 -6.08 -29.05 13.99
N ASN A 595 -5.23 -30.06 13.72
CA ASN A 595 -3.79 -29.98 13.92
C ASN A 595 -3.09 -29.52 12.64
N ILE A 596 -2.19 -28.54 12.75
CA ILE A 596 -1.40 -28.02 11.63
C ILE A 596 0.08 -28.29 11.85
N LYS A 597 0.78 -28.67 10.78
CA LYS A 597 2.23 -28.89 10.75
C LYS A 597 2.92 -27.81 9.93
N ILE A 598 3.92 -27.17 10.52
CA ILE A 598 4.67 -26.09 9.88
C ILE A 598 6.15 -26.43 9.88
N GLY A 599 6.75 -26.50 8.69
CA GLY A 599 8.19 -26.68 8.51
C GLY A 599 8.88 -25.36 8.19
N CYS A 600 9.86 -24.94 9.01
CA CYS A 600 10.75 -23.82 8.69
C CYS A 600 12.20 -24.29 8.55
N LEU A 601 12.90 -23.80 7.52
CA LEU A 601 14.32 -24.08 7.32
C LEU A 601 15.14 -23.16 8.22
N VAL A 602 15.72 -23.68 9.29
CA VAL A 602 16.49 -22.91 10.27
C VAL A 602 17.99 -23.14 10.03
N LYS A 603 18.77 -22.06 10.03
CA LYS A 603 20.24 -22.10 9.98
C LYS A 603 20.81 -21.95 11.38
N ASN A 604 21.59 -22.93 11.81
CA ASN A 604 22.23 -22.87 13.12
C ASN A 604 23.66 -22.33 13.03
N LYS A 605 24.06 -21.52 14.02
CA LYS A 605 25.46 -21.37 14.39
C LYS A 605 25.83 -22.14 15.66
N ASP A 606 24.95 -22.26 16.69
CA ASP A 606 25.41 -22.65 18.04
C ASP A 606 24.55 -23.67 18.84
N GLY A 607 23.60 -24.38 18.23
CA GLY A 607 23.21 -25.72 18.74
C GLY A 607 22.13 -25.81 19.82
N LYS A 608 21.30 -24.79 20.12
CA LYS A 608 20.21 -24.91 21.13
C LYS A 608 18.94 -24.10 20.78
N VAL A 609 17.77 -24.66 21.09
CA VAL A 609 16.45 -23.99 21.06
C VAL A 609 15.88 -23.96 22.49
N LYS A 610 15.29 -22.83 22.88
CA LYS A 610 14.54 -22.65 24.13
C LYS A 610 13.05 -22.63 23.77
N LYS A 611 12.22 -23.34 24.54
CA LYS A 611 10.75 -23.35 24.36
C LYS A 611 10.20 -22.06 24.97
N LEU A 612 9.50 -21.24 24.18
CA LEU A 612 8.63 -20.16 24.67
C LEU A 612 7.23 -20.71 24.94
#